data_AF-A0A418V9F7-F1
#
_entry.id   AF-A0A418V9F7-F1
#
_cell.length_a   1.000
_cell.length_b   1.000
_cell.length_c   1.000
_cell.angle_alpha   90.00
_cell.angle_beta   90.00
_cell.angle_gamma   90.00
#
_symmetry.space_group_name_H-M   'P 1'
#
loop_
_entity.id
_entity.type
_entity.pdbx_description
1 polymer ?
#
loop_
_entity_poly.entity_id
_entity_poly.type
_entity_poly.pdbx_seq_one_letter_code
_entity_poly.pdbx_strand_id
1 'polypeptide(L)'
;MAFPNFDTTTATWQRRTLRYLGIYLVLALLLVAARYFTQDIRPHLREVQRQEAALQTQRDDLEVRVQAASSPQKVQQWAVQNGLQRFAEKAASATTRDLGAGEAPPETLTPSSTPAIEVKTQWK
;
A
#
# COMPACT_ATOMS: atom_id res chain seq x y z
N MET A 1 63.96 38.92 -12.08
CA MET A 1 62.64 38.51 -11.59
C MET A 1 61.59 39.27 -12.41
N ALA A 2 60.89 38.59 -13.31
CA ALA A 2 59.84 39.22 -14.10
C ALA A 2 58.54 39.20 -13.27
N PHE A 3 58.00 40.38 -12.97
CA PHE A 3 56.68 40.47 -12.34
C PHE A 3 55.61 40.22 -13.40
N PRO A 4 54.59 39.40 -13.09
CA PRO A 4 53.48 39.20 -14.01
C PRO A 4 52.76 40.53 -14.25
N ASN A 5 52.66 40.93 -15.52
CA ASN A 5 51.90 42.10 -15.92
C ASN A 5 50.41 41.78 -15.76
N PHE A 6 49.77 42.35 -14.75
CA PHE A 6 48.34 42.23 -14.56
C PHE A 6 47.63 43.27 -15.44
N ASP A 7 46.92 42.80 -16.45
CA ASP A 7 46.07 43.64 -17.28
C ASP A 7 44.85 44.10 -16.46
N THR A 8 44.88 45.35 -16.02
CA THR A 8 43.84 46.00 -15.19
C THR A 8 42.87 46.84 -16.02
N THR A 9 42.83 46.66 -17.34
CA THR A 9 41.88 47.37 -18.19
C THR A 9 40.43 47.17 -17.72
N THR A 10 39.59 48.17 -17.94
CA THR A 10 38.19 48.15 -17.51
C THR A 10 37.41 46.98 -18.10
N ALA A 11 37.75 46.57 -19.33
CA ALA A 11 37.13 45.44 -20.03
C ALA A 11 37.43 44.09 -19.35
N THR A 12 38.66 43.86 -18.88
CA THR A 12 39.01 42.60 -18.18
C THR A 12 38.34 42.52 -16.82
N TRP A 13 38.29 43.63 -16.10
CA TRP A 13 37.56 43.76 -14.83
C TRP A 13 36.07 43.51 -15.00
N GLN A 14 35.43 44.15 -15.97
CA GLN A 14 34.01 43.99 -16.24
C GLN A 14 33.67 42.53 -16.57
N ARG A 15 34.43 41.87 -17.45
CA ARG A 15 34.24 40.46 -17.79
C ARG A 15 34.38 39.55 -16.56
N ARG A 16 35.37 39.81 -15.71
CA ARG A 16 35.62 39.02 -14.49
C ARG A 16 34.49 39.20 -13.46
N THR A 17 34.02 40.43 -13.27
CA THR A 17 32.87 40.75 -12.42
C THR A 17 31.60 40.08 -12.90
N LEU A 18 31.28 40.17 -14.20
CA LEU A 18 30.11 39.48 -14.76
C LEU A 18 30.18 37.97 -14.55
N ARG A 19 31.36 37.37 -14.73
CA ARG A 19 31.56 35.93 -14.51
C ARG A 19 31.30 35.55 -13.06
N TYR A 20 31.86 36.29 -12.09
CA TYR A 20 31.63 36.01 -10.68
C TYR A 20 30.18 36.28 -10.27
N LEU A 21 29.58 37.37 -10.74
CA LEU A 21 28.17 37.68 -10.49
C LEU A 21 27.27 36.55 -10.99
N GLY A 22 27.49 36.07 -12.21
CA GLY A 22 26.75 34.94 -12.77
C GLY A 22 26.90 33.67 -11.92
N ILE A 23 28.11 33.35 -11.46
CA ILE A 23 28.36 32.19 -10.59
C ILE A 23 27.58 32.33 -9.27
N TYR A 24 27.65 33.49 -8.60
CA TYR A 24 26.94 33.71 -7.35
C TYR A 24 25.42 33.70 -7.53
N LEU A 25 24.92 34.21 -8.65
CA LEU A 25 23.50 34.21 -8.97
C LEU A 25 23.01 32.78 -9.20
N VAL A 26 23.75 31.96 -9.95
CA VAL A 26 23.45 30.54 -10.13
C VAL A 26 23.52 29.79 -8.79
N LEU A 27 24.53 30.05 -7.96
CA LEU A 27 24.66 29.44 -6.64
C LEU A 27 23.46 29.79 -5.73
N ALA A 28 23.05 31.07 -5.72
CA ALA A 28 21.88 31.51 -4.97
C ALA A 28 20.60 30.83 -5.45
N LEU A 29 20.39 30.75 -6.77
CA LEU A 29 19.24 30.04 -7.35
C LEU A 29 19.23 28.56 -6.99
N LEU A 30 20.39 27.89 -7.04
CA LEU A 30 20.52 26.49 -6.63
C LEU A 30 20.14 26.28 -5.16
N LEU A 31 20.61 27.16 -4.27
CA LEU A 31 20.30 27.08 -2.84
C LEU A 31 18.82 27.32 -2.58
N VAL A 32 18.20 28.28 -3.26
CA VAL A 32 16.76 28.56 -3.15
C VAL A 32 15.94 27.40 -3.71
N ALA A 33 16.31 26.86 -4.88
CA ALA A 33 15.64 25.70 -5.46
C ALA A 33 15.74 24.48 -4.54
N ALA A 34 16.95 24.16 -4.04
CA ALA A 34 17.16 23.07 -3.09
C ALA A 34 16.32 23.27 -1.82
N ARG A 35 16.27 24.49 -1.28
CA ARG A 35 15.42 24.82 -0.14
C ARG A 35 13.95 24.58 -0.46
N TYR A 36 13.47 25.05 -1.60
CA TYR A 36 12.07 24.88 -2.04
C TYR A 36 11.70 23.41 -2.21
N PHE A 37 12.49 22.63 -2.94
CA PHE A 37 12.25 21.19 -3.13
C PHE A 37 12.30 20.38 -1.83
N THR A 38 13.05 20.83 -0.83
CA THR A 38 13.18 20.12 0.45
C THR A 38 12.09 20.52 1.47
N GLN A 39 11.39 21.64 1.25
CA GLN A 39 10.35 22.12 2.17
C GLN A 39 9.16 21.15 2.27
N ASP A 40 8.72 20.59 1.15
CA ASP A 40 7.51 19.76 1.09
C ASP A 40 7.73 18.28 1.41
N ILE A 41 8.98 17.83 1.48
CA ILE A 41 9.29 16.42 1.79
C ILE A 41 8.85 16.05 3.22
N ARG A 42 9.10 16.93 4.19
CA ARG A 42 8.73 16.69 5.60
C ARG A 42 7.21 16.60 5.84
N PRO A 43 6.37 17.53 5.35
CA PRO A 43 4.93 17.42 5.51
C PRO A 43 4.36 16.22 4.75
N HIS A 44 4.85 15.92 3.55
CA HIS A 44 4.38 14.76 2.78
C HIS A 44 4.64 13.43 3.51
N LEU A 45 5.84 13.26 4.09
CA LEU A 45 6.15 12.06 4.88
C LEU A 45 5.26 11.93 6.12
N ARG A 46 4.93 13.03 6.79
CA ARG A 46 4.01 13.02 7.94
C ARG A 46 2.60 12.63 7.53
N GLU A 47 2.14 13.09 6.38
CA GLU A 47 0.81 12.75 5.87
C GLU A 47 0.71 11.27 5.51
N VAL A 48 1.72 10.72 4.83
CA VAL A 48 1.81 9.29 4.54
C VAL A 48 1.83 8.47 5.84
N GLN A 49 2.63 8.85 6.83
CA GLN A 49 2.67 8.16 8.13
C GLN A 49 1.32 8.16 8.86
N ARG A 50 0.54 9.25 8.77
CA ARG A 50 -0.81 9.31 9.34
C ARG A 50 -1.76 8.35 8.64
N GLN A 51 -1.68 8.27 7.32
CA GLN A 51 -2.50 7.34 6.53
C GLN A 51 -2.15 5.89 6.85
N GLU A 52 -0.87 5.56 6.96
CA GLU A 52 -0.41 4.22 7.38
C GLU A 52 -0.94 3.86 8.77
N ALA A 53 -0.83 4.77 9.75
CA ALA A 53 -1.34 4.54 11.10
C ALA A 53 -2.88 4.34 11.13
N ALA A 54 -3.61 5.09 10.31
CA ALA A 54 -5.06 4.95 10.19
C ALA A 54 -5.44 3.59 9.56
N LEU A 55 -4.75 3.18 8.50
CA LEU A 55 -4.97 1.89 7.84
C LEU A 55 -4.63 0.71 8.78
N GLN A 56 -3.55 0.84 9.56
CA GLN A 56 -3.19 -0.18 10.53
C GLN A 56 -4.26 -0.33 11.62
N THR A 57 -4.80 0.78 12.11
CA THR A 57 -5.91 0.77 13.08
C THR A 57 -7.16 0.10 12.51
N GLN A 58 -7.51 0.39 11.25
CA GLN A 58 -8.64 -0.24 10.57
C GLN A 58 -8.43 -1.74 10.38
N ARG A 59 -7.22 -2.16 10.04
CA ARG A 59 -6.85 -3.58 9.92
C ARG A 59 -7.05 -4.30 11.25
N ASP A 60 -6.55 -3.71 12.34
CA ASP A 60 -6.61 -4.33 13.66
C ASP A 60 -8.07 -4.43 14.17
N ASP A 61 -8.90 -3.40 13.92
CA ASP A 61 -10.34 -3.47 14.21
C ASP A 61 -11.03 -4.57 13.39
N LEU A 62 -10.74 -4.65 12.09
CA LEU A 62 -11.29 -5.71 11.23
C LEU A 62 -10.87 -7.09 11.70
N GLU A 63 -9.62 -7.28 12.12
CA GLU A 63 -9.13 -8.54 12.65
C GLU A 63 -9.91 -8.96 13.91
N VAL A 64 -10.12 -8.03 14.85
CA VAL A 64 -10.94 -8.27 16.04
C VAL A 64 -12.37 -8.64 15.66
N ARG A 65 -12.97 -7.94 14.69
CA ARG A 65 -14.34 -8.22 14.22
C ARG A 65 -14.44 -9.59 13.55
N VAL A 66 -13.46 -9.98 12.74
CA VAL A 66 -13.38 -11.30 12.12
C VAL A 66 -13.25 -12.37 13.19
N GLN A 67 -12.34 -12.22 14.15
CA GLN A 67 -12.20 -13.16 15.27
C GLN A 67 -13.50 -13.29 16.08
N ALA A 68 -14.16 -12.17 16.35
CA ALA A 68 -15.45 -12.14 17.05
C ALA A 68 -16.60 -12.77 16.25
N ALA A 69 -16.53 -12.76 14.92
CA ALA A 69 -17.49 -13.41 14.03
C ALA A 69 -17.17 -14.91 13.81
N SER A 70 -15.89 -15.26 13.75
CA SER A 70 -15.38 -16.60 13.45
C SER A 70 -15.30 -17.52 14.68
N SER A 71 -15.79 -17.08 15.84
CA SER A 71 -15.88 -17.95 17.02
C SER A 71 -16.62 -19.24 16.65
N PRO A 72 -16.11 -20.44 17.00
CA PRO A 72 -16.66 -21.71 16.55
C PRO A 72 -18.16 -21.88 16.85
N GLN A 73 -18.62 -21.30 17.96
CA GLN A 73 -20.03 -21.29 18.35
C GLN A 73 -20.90 -20.45 17.41
N LYS A 74 -20.46 -19.25 17.03
CA LYS A 74 -21.21 -18.41 16.07
C LYS A 74 -21.21 -19.00 14.67
N VAL A 75 -20.08 -19.57 14.24
CA VAL A 75 -20.01 -20.28 12.94
C VAL A 75 -20.98 -21.45 12.92
N GLN A 76 -21.08 -22.20 14.01
CA GLN A 76 -22.07 -23.29 14.14
C GLN A 76 -23.51 -22.77 14.15
N GLN A 77 -23.80 -21.69 14.88
CA GLN A 77 -25.14 -21.08 14.91
C GLN A 77 -25.55 -20.54 13.53
N TRP A 78 -24.65 -19.84 12.84
CA TRP A 78 -24.85 -19.39 11.48
C TRP A 78 -25.09 -20.58 10.53
N ALA A 79 -24.30 -21.64 10.65
CA ALA A 79 -24.47 -22.83 9.82
C ALA A 79 -25.86 -23.45 10.00
N VAL A 80 -26.31 -23.62 11.26
CA VAL A 80 -27.66 -24.14 11.58
C VAL A 80 -28.76 -23.21 11.04
N GLN A 81 -28.61 -21.89 11.18
CA GLN A 81 -29.58 -20.91 10.63
C GLN A 81 -29.67 -20.95 9.11
N ASN A 82 -28.58 -21.28 8.42
CA ASN A 82 -28.53 -21.41 6.95
C ASN A 82 -28.83 -22.84 6.46
N GLY A 83 -29.37 -23.71 7.33
CA GLY A 83 -29.78 -25.07 6.97
C GLY A 83 -28.63 -26.08 6.82
N LEU A 84 -27.41 -25.73 7.23
CA LEU A 84 -26.26 -26.64 7.23
C LEU A 84 -26.32 -27.53 8.47
N GLN A 85 -26.37 -28.84 8.27
CA GLN A 85 -26.44 -29.84 9.34
C GLN A 85 -25.05 -30.26 9.82
N ARG A 86 -24.94 -30.61 11.10
CA ARG A 86 -23.70 -31.13 11.68
C ARG A 86 -23.38 -32.50 11.11
N PHE A 87 -22.13 -32.71 10.69
CA PHE A 87 -21.66 -34.02 10.20
C PHE A 87 -21.91 -35.15 11.20
N ALA A 88 -21.87 -34.87 12.51
CA ALA A 88 -22.15 -35.84 13.57
C ALA A 88 -23.65 -36.24 13.66
N GLU A 89 -24.58 -35.31 13.42
CA GLU A 89 -26.02 -35.60 13.45
C GLU A 89 -26.47 -36.37 12.20
N LYS A 90 -25.81 -36.11 11.06
CA LYS A 90 -26.03 -36.86 9.82
C LYS A 90 -25.53 -38.31 9.92
N ALA A 91 -24.44 -38.54 10.64
CA ALA A 91 -23.92 -39.89 10.88
C ALA A 91 -24.79 -40.70 11.85
N ALA A 92 -25.41 -40.06 12.85
CA ALA A 92 -26.36 -40.73 13.77
C ALA A 92 -27.73 -41.02 13.11
N SER A 93 -28.12 -40.24 12.11
CA SER A 93 -29.36 -40.45 11.34
C SER A 93 -29.17 -41.32 10.09
N ALA A 94 -27.96 -41.86 9.86
CA ALA A 94 -27.66 -42.78 8.77
C ALA A 94 -28.04 -44.23 9.13
N THR A 95 -29.23 -44.45 9.68
CA THR A 95 -29.89 -45.75 9.58
C THR A 95 -30.68 -45.76 8.28
N THR A 96 -30.09 -46.42 7.27
CA THR A 96 -30.76 -46.91 6.06
C THR A 96 -31.42 -45.85 5.19
N ARG A 97 -30.65 -45.17 4.35
CA ARG A 97 -31.19 -44.56 3.13
C ARG A 97 -30.71 -45.36 1.92
N ASP A 98 -31.63 -46.15 1.40
CA ASP A 98 -31.55 -46.85 0.12
C ASP A 98 -31.12 -45.88 -0.99
N LEU A 99 -30.06 -46.22 -1.72
CA LEU A 99 -29.50 -45.43 -2.80
C LEU A 99 -30.36 -45.63 -4.06
N GLY A 100 -31.55 -45.02 -4.05
CA GLY A 100 -32.36 -44.82 -5.25
C GLY A 100 -31.66 -43.85 -6.21
N ALA A 101 -31.50 -44.29 -7.46
CA ALA A 101 -30.87 -43.55 -8.53
C ALA A 101 -31.52 -42.17 -8.78
N GLY A 102 -30.67 -41.13 -8.88
CA GLY A 102 -30.86 -39.97 -9.75
C GLY A 102 -31.88 -38.90 -9.34
N GLU A 103 -31.39 -37.85 -8.68
CA GLU A 103 -31.82 -36.47 -8.96
C GLU A 103 -30.55 -35.60 -8.86
N ALA A 104 -30.22 -34.88 -9.93
CA ALA A 104 -29.04 -34.04 -9.99
C ALA A 104 -29.12 -32.90 -8.95
N PRO A 105 -27.99 -32.46 -8.36
CA PRO A 105 -28.00 -31.29 -7.50
C PRO A 105 -28.46 -30.06 -8.31
N PRO A 106 -29.33 -29.19 -7.78
CA PRO A 106 -29.63 -27.92 -8.43
C PRO A 106 -28.34 -27.11 -8.56
N GLU A 107 -28.15 -26.53 -9.75
CA GLU A 107 -27.00 -25.72 -10.13
C GLU A 107 -26.58 -24.77 -8.99
N THR A 108 -25.33 -24.92 -8.56
CA THR A 108 -24.65 -23.95 -7.71
C THR A 108 -24.68 -22.60 -8.41
N LEU A 109 -25.40 -21.64 -7.82
CA LEU A 109 -25.24 -20.21 -8.11
C LEU A 109 -23.76 -19.89 -7.99
N THR A 110 -23.11 -19.69 -9.13
CA THR A 110 -21.74 -19.21 -9.23
C THR A 110 -21.69 -17.81 -8.60
N PRO A 111 -20.85 -17.57 -7.58
CA PRO A 111 -20.55 -16.20 -7.19
C PRO A 111 -19.78 -15.56 -8.36
N SER A 112 -20.47 -14.69 -9.08
CA SER A 112 -19.92 -13.82 -10.11
C SER A 112 -18.77 -12.99 -9.53
N SER A 113 -17.62 -13.06 -10.21
CA SER A 113 -16.44 -12.19 -10.13
C SER A 113 -15.77 -12.00 -8.76
N THR A 114 -14.92 -12.95 -8.37
CA THR A 114 -13.74 -12.62 -7.56
C THR A 114 -12.61 -12.26 -8.52
N PRO A 115 -12.01 -11.05 -8.48
CA PRO A 115 -10.83 -10.77 -9.28
C PRO A 115 -9.70 -11.71 -8.86
N ALA A 116 -9.08 -12.38 -9.83
CA ALA A 116 -7.93 -13.25 -9.61
C ALA A 116 -6.77 -12.41 -9.06
N ILE A 117 -6.49 -12.56 -7.77
CA ILE A 117 -5.34 -11.95 -7.11
C ILE A 117 -4.11 -12.77 -7.54
N GLU A 118 -3.35 -12.25 -8.51
CA GLU A 118 -2.08 -12.83 -8.93
C GLU A 118 -0.98 -12.43 -7.94
N VAL A 119 -0.61 -13.35 -7.04
CA VAL A 119 0.50 -13.15 -6.09
C VAL A 119 1.80 -13.65 -6.72
N LYS A 120 2.66 -12.73 -7.17
CA LYS A 120 4.05 -13.04 -7.54
C LYS A 120 4.91 -13.14 -6.28
N THR A 121 5.21 -14.36 -5.85
CA THR A 121 6.26 -14.61 -4.86
C THR A 121 7.61 -14.72 -5.58
N GLN A 122 8.55 -13.85 -5.21
CA GLN A 122 9.94 -13.90 -5.64
C GLN A 122 10.80 -14.22 -4.42
N TRP A 123 11.38 -15.42 -4.41
CA TRP A 123 12.37 -15.82 -3.41
C TRP A 123 13.75 -15.44 -3.92
N LYS A 124 14.57 -14.85 -3.06
CA LYS A 124 15.95 -14.47 -3.32
C LYS A 124 16.90 -15.53 -2.77
#